data_AF-A0A5S5D156-F1
#
_entry.id   AF-A0A5S5D156-F1
#
_cell.length_a   1.000
_cell.length_b   1.000
_cell.length_c   1.000
_cell.angle_alpha   90.00
_cell.angle_beta   90.00
_cell.angle_gamma   90.00
#
_symmetry.space_group_name_H-M   'P 1'
#
loop_
_entity.id
_entity.type
_entity.pdbx_description
1 polymer ?
#
loop_
_entity_poly.entity_id
_entity_poly.type
_entity_poly.pdbx_seq_one_letter_code
_entity_poly.pdbx_strand_id
1 'polypeptide(L)'
;MTTAHWSAPDIAGDILAAAHRPGLPEPVAVHVRPELRARLCGADGADELVTSLAGVPFVVDEEIPGVPGFEIHRAPPEGAVT
;
A
#
# COMPACT_ATOMS: atom_id res chain seq x y z
N MET A 1 -16.20 26.70 -19.70
CA MET A 1 -16.18 25.23 -19.69
C MET A 1 -14.77 24.80 -19.34
N THR A 2 -14.48 24.54 -18.06
CA THR A 2 -13.15 24.07 -17.65
C THR A 2 -13.20 22.56 -17.56
N THR A 3 -12.44 21.90 -18.45
CA THR A 3 -12.15 20.47 -18.42
C THR A 3 -11.42 20.15 -17.12
N ALA A 4 -12.09 19.48 -16.19
CA ALA A 4 -11.48 18.92 -14.99
C ALA A 4 -10.40 17.92 -15.43
N HIS A 5 -9.14 18.35 -15.41
CA HIS A 5 -8.00 17.53 -15.76
C HIS A 5 -7.63 16.72 -14.52
N TRP A 6 -8.14 15.49 -14.47
CA TRP A 6 -7.64 14.33 -13.71
C TRP A 6 -6.59 14.68 -12.64
N SER A 7 -7.00 14.69 -11.37
CA SER A 7 -6.06 14.74 -10.25
C SER A 7 -4.96 13.68 -10.45
N ALA A 8 -3.73 14.02 -10.04
CA ALA A 8 -2.62 13.09 -10.08
C ALA A 8 -3.00 11.75 -9.39
N PRO A 9 -2.52 10.60 -9.89
CA PRO A 9 -2.83 9.31 -9.29
C PRO A 9 -2.36 9.26 -7.83
N ASP A 10 -3.29 8.98 -6.93
CA ASP A 10 -3.03 8.83 -5.50
C ASP A 10 -2.62 7.38 -5.20
N ILE A 11 -1.33 7.10 -5.37
CA ILE A 11 -0.75 5.77 -5.18
C ILE A 11 -0.98 5.27 -3.74
N ALA A 12 -0.91 6.16 -2.74
CA ALA A 12 -1.15 5.79 -1.35
C ALA A 12 -2.62 5.38 -1.13
N GLY A 13 -3.55 6.17 -1.67
CA GLY A 13 -4.98 5.85 -1.67
C GLY A 13 -5.30 4.53 -2.37
N ASP A 14 -4.67 4.26 -3.50
CA ASP A 14 -4.85 3.00 -4.24
C ASP A 14 -4.37 1.77 -3.44
N ILE A 15 -3.20 1.88 -2.79
CA ILE A 15 -2.67 0.80 -1.92
C ILE A 15 -3.60 0.58 -0.72
N LEU A 16 -4.09 1.64 -0.10
CA LEU A 16 -5.06 1.56 1.00
C LEU A 16 -6.37 0.88 0.58
N ALA A 17 -6.91 1.30 -0.56
CA ALA A 17 -8.13 0.71 -1.10
C ALA A 17 -7.95 -0.80 -1.38
N ALA A 18 -6.76 -1.20 -1.84
CA ALA A 18 -6.42 -2.61 -2.02
C ALA A 18 -6.25 -3.36 -0.69
N ALA A 19 -5.60 -2.74 0.30
CA ALA A 19 -5.38 -3.34 1.64
C ALA A 19 -6.71 -3.61 2.35
N HIS A 20 -7.59 -2.62 2.41
CA HIS A 20 -8.90 -2.69 3.08
C HIS A 20 -10.04 -3.14 2.15
N ARG A 21 -9.73 -3.84 1.07
CA ARG A 21 -10.75 -4.38 0.16
C ARG A 21 -11.74 -5.27 0.94
N PRO A 22 -13.06 -5.00 0.84
CA PRO A 22 -14.07 -5.78 1.56
C PRO A 22 -14.03 -7.27 1.21
N GLY A 23 -14.22 -8.12 2.22
CA GLY A 23 -14.29 -9.57 2.06
C GLY A 23 -12.93 -10.28 2.01
N LEU A 24 -11.83 -9.56 2.23
CA LEU A 24 -10.50 -10.15 2.41
C LEU A 24 -10.07 -10.05 3.89
N PRO A 25 -9.17 -10.93 4.36
CA PRO A 25 -8.66 -10.85 5.73
C PRO A 25 -7.92 -9.54 6.02
N GLU A 26 -7.83 -9.19 7.30
CA GLU A 26 -7.19 -7.95 7.78
C GLU A 26 -5.73 -7.87 7.30
N PRO A 27 -5.31 -6.73 6.71
CA PRO A 27 -3.92 -6.50 6.34
C PRO A 27 -3.04 -6.41 7.60
N VAL A 28 -1.92 -7.13 7.58
CA VAL A 28 -0.92 -7.15 8.65
C VAL A 28 0.31 -6.33 8.29
N ALA A 29 0.67 -6.30 7.00
CA ALA A 29 1.75 -5.46 6.50
C ALA A 29 1.58 -5.21 5.00
N VAL A 30 2.15 -4.10 4.51
CA VAL A 30 2.34 -3.85 3.08
C VAL A 30 3.83 -3.83 2.82
N HIS A 31 4.29 -4.77 2.00
CA HIS A 31 5.66 -4.81 1.51
C HIS A 31 5.73 -3.96 0.23
N VAL A 32 6.70 -3.06 0.14
CA VAL A 32 6.89 -2.17 -1.01
C VAL A 32 8.34 -2.18 -1.46
N ARG A 33 8.55 -2.08 -2.77
CA ARG A 33 9.90 -1.94 -3.31
C ARG A 33 10.47 -0.58 -2.93
N PRO A 34 11.81 -0.45 -2.78
CA PRO A 34 12.45 0.82 -2.49
C PRO A 34 12.07 1.93 -3.47
N GLU A 35 11.92 1.61 -4.76
CA GLU A 35 11.58 2.57 -5.81
C GLU A 35 10.13 3.06 -5.68
N LEU A 36 9.21 2.20 -5.23
CA LEU A 36 7.83 2.60 -4.95
C LEU A 36 7.76 3.45 -3.67
N ARG A 37 8.49 3.07 -2.62
CA ARG A 37 8.62 3.88 -1.40
C ARG A 37 9.19 5.26 -1.71
N ALA A 38 10.21 5.37 -2.56
CA ALA A 38 10.77 6.66 -2.97
C ALA A 38 9.74 7.56 -3.66
N ARG A 39 8.86 6.98 -4.50
CA ARG A 39 7.75 7.72 -5.14
C ARG A 39 6.70 8.18 -4.12
N LEU A 40 6.33 7.32 -3.17
CA LEU A 40 5.39 7.65 -2.09
C LEU A 40 5.94 8.76 -1.17
N CYS A 41 7.23 8.69 -0.83
CA CYS A 41 7.91 9.64 0.05
C CYS A 41 8.23 10.98 -0.64
N GLY A 42 8.29 11.00 -1.97
CA GLY A 42 8.53 12.21 -2.77
C GLY A 42 7.30 13.08 -3.00
N ALA A 43 6.09 12.55 -2.72
CA ALA A 43 4.86 13.33 -2.66
C ALA A 43 4.69 13.87 -1.22
N ASP A 44 4.62 15.18 -1.05
CA ASP A 44 4.49 15.92 0.22
C ASP A 44 3.58 15.24 1.27
N GLY A 45 4.14 14.36 2.11
CA GLY A 45 3.39 13.62 3.13
C GLY A 45 4.09 12.38 3.71
N ALA A 46 5.41 12.30 3.60
CA ALA A 46 6.18 11.07 3.80
C ALA A 46 6.19 10.47 5.21
N ASP A 47 6.07 11.26 6.28
CA ASP A 47 6.48 10.79 7.61
C ASP A 47 5.56 9.68 8.17
N GLU A 48 4.24 9.81 7.95
CA GLU A 48 3.27 8.80 8.37
C GLU A 48 3.32 7.58 7.44
N LEU A 49 3.40 7.79 6.12
CA LEU A 49 3.59 6.74 5.10
C LEU A 49 4.87 5.92 5.26
N VAL A 50 5.92 6.50 5.85
CA VAL A 50 7.21 5.86 6.06
C VAL A 50 7.16 4.78 7.14
N THR A 51 6.18 4.84 8.04
CA THR A 51 6.08 3.92 9.19
C THR A 51 4.81 3.06 9.15
N SER A 52 3.66 3.65 8.84
CA SER A 52 2.41 2.91 8.71
C SER A 52 1.37 3.69 7.93
N LEU A 53 0.62 3.01 7.08
CA LEU A 53 -0.46 3.61 6.31
C LEU A 53 -1.81 3.19 6.93
N ALA A 54 -2.52 4.15 7.52
CA ALA A 54 -3.77 3.90 8.27
C ALA A 54 -3.65 2.78 9.32
N GLY A 55 -2.49 2.67 9.98
CA GLY A 55 -2.21 1.64 10.98
C GLY A 55 -1.68 0.31 10.42
N VAL A 56 -1.56 0.18 9.09
CA VAL A 56 -0.92 -0.98 8.45
C VAL A 56 0.59 -0.70 8.29
N PRO A 57 1.47 -1.50 8.91
CA PRO A 57 2.92 -1.35 8.76
C PRO A 57 3.38 -1.37 7.30
N PHE A 58 4.30 -0.46 6.95
CA PHE A 58 4.99 -0.46 5.66
C PHE A 58 6.39 -1.05 5.80
N VAL A 59 6.69 -2.08 5.01
CA VAL A 59 7.98 -2.78 5.00
C VAL A 59 8.63 -2.58 3.64
N VAL A 60 9.91 -2.19 3.63
CA VAL A 60 10.69 -2.15 2.39
C VAL A 60 11.20 -3.55 2.08
N ASP A 61 10.87 -4.04 0.91
CA ASP A 61 11.24 -5.38 0.46
C ASP A 61 11.76 -5.32 -0.98
N GLU A 62 13.02 -5.73 -1.18
CA GLU A 62 13.68 -5.71 -2.48
C GLU A 62 13.31 -6.94 -3.33
N GLU A 63 12.83 -8.02 -2.70
CA GLU A 63 12.56 -9.30 -3.34
C GLU A 63 11.17 -9.37 -4.00
N ILE A 64 10.25 -8.45 -3.66
CA ILE A 64 8.92 -8.45 -4.26
C ILE A 64 8.96 -8.08 -5.76
N PRO A 65 8.00 -8.56 -6.56
CA PRO A 65 7.95 -8.29 -7.99
C PRO A 65 7.91 -6.79 -8.33
N GLY A 66 8.65 -6.41 -9.38
CA GLY A 66 8.76 -5.02 -9.84
C GLY A 66 7.45 -4.35 -10.24
N VAL A 67 6.42 -5.13 -10.60
CA VAL A 67 5.07 -4.67 -10.91
C VAL A 67 4.06 -5.58 -10.19
N PRO A 68 3.16 -5.03 -9.35
CA PRO A 68 2.92 -3.60 -9.13
C PRO A 68 3.94 -2.91 -8.21
N GLY A 69 4.95 -3.63 -7.69
CA GLY A 69 5.96 -3.06 -6.79
C GLY A 69 5.53 -3.00 -5.33
N PHE A 70 4.41 -3.64 -4.98
CA PHE A 70 3.95 -3.86 -3.62
C PHE A 70 3.24 -5.21 -3.48
N GLU A 71 3.23 -5.76 -2.27
CA GLU A 71 2.46 -6.95 -1.88
C GLU A 71 1.78 -6.72 -0.52
N ILE A 72 0.54 -7.18 -0.37
CA ILE A 72 -0.25 -7.02 0.87
C ILE A 72 -0.24 -8.35 1.60
N HIS A 73 0.39 -8.36 2.78
CA HIS A 73 0.40 -9.49 3.68
C HIS A 73 -0.82 -9.39 4.60
N ARG A 74 -1.59 -10.45 4.68
CA ARG A 74 -2.82 -10.51 5.46
C ARG A 74 -2.71 -11.58 6.52
N ALA A 75 -3.46 -11.40 7.61
CA ALA A 75 -3.62 -12.45 8.59
C ALA A 75 -4.18 -13.71 7.90
N PRO A 76 -3.77 -14.92 8.32
CA PRO A 76 -4.45 -16.12 7.88
C PRO A 76 -5.94 -15.99 8.22
N PRO A 77 -6.84 -16.55 7.40
CA PRO A 77 -8.26 -16.55 7.75
C PRO A 77 -8.40 -17.23 9.10
N GLU A 78 -9.10 -16.58 10.03
CA GLU A 78 -9.43 -17.15 11.34
C GLU A 78 -10.24 -18.44 11.09
N GLY A 79 -9.56 -19.59 11.11
CA GLY A 79 -10.13 -20.86 10.66
C GLY A 79 -9.17 -21.78 9.89
N ALA A 80 -7.99 -21.31 9.48
CA ALA A 80 -6.91 -22.19 9.01
C ALA A 80 -6.20 -22.86 10.20
N VAL A 81 -6.95 -23.66 10.96
CA VAL A 81 -6.37 -24.67 11.86
C VAL A 81 -6.03 -25.90 11.02
N THR A 82 -4.77 -26.31 11.03
CA THR A 82 -4.40 -27.63 10.50
C THR A 82 -4.87 -28.74 11.44
#